data_AF-A0A6S7BJH1-F1
#
_entry.id   AF-A0A6S7BJH1-F1
#
_cell.length_a   1.000
_cell.length_b   1.000
_cell.length_c   1.000
_cell.angle_alpha   90.00
_cell.angle_beta   90.00
_cell.angle_gamma   90.00
#
_symmetry.space_group_name_H-M   'P 1'
#
loop_
_entity.id
_entity.type
_entity.pdbx_description
1 polymer ?
#
loop_
_entity_poly.entity_id
_entity_poly.type
_entity_poly.pdbx_seq_one_letter_code
_entity_poly.pdbx_strand_id
1 'polypeptide(L)' 'MPELHLLTDEELAATKRRREAGEASLACEGIYLSAEEKALFDRFEAERLPPDECRRQIIAYVRAKRAEG' A
#
# COMPACT_ATOMS: atom_id res chain seq x y z
N MET A 1 13.93 10.11 15.69
CA MET A 1 12.98 9.28 14.92
C MET A 1 11.77 10.16 14.70
N PRO A 2 11.41 10.58 13.47
CA PRO A 2 10.15 11.29 13.31
C PRO A 2 9.04 10.35 13.78
N GLU A 3 8.18 10.82 14.67
CA GLU A 3 7.03 10.06 15.18
C GLU A 3 6.20 9.57 13.98
N LEU A 4 5.96 8.26 13.91
CA LEU A 4 5.09 7.69 12.89
C LEU A 4 3.67 8.18 13.18
N HIS A 5 3.23 9.16 12.39
CA HIS A 5 1.85 9.60 12.43
C HIS A 5 0.97 8.50 11.84
N LEU A 6 0.24 7.80 12.72
CA LEU A 6 -0.75 6.81 12.30
C LEU A 6 -1.96 7.53 11.70
N LEU A 7 -2.51 6.95 10.64
CA LEU A 7 -3.70 7.49 9.98
C LEU A 7 -4.90 7.48 10.94
N THR A 8 -5.63 8.59 10.94
CA THR A 8 -6.96 8.67 11.54
C THR A 8 -7.99 7.87 10.74
N ASP A 9 -9.18 7.63 11.29
CA ASP A 9 -10.28 6.96 10.56
C ASP A 9 -10.65 7.66 9.25
N GLU A 10 -10.65 8.99 9.25
CA GLU A 10 -10.95 9.79 8.06
C GLU A 10 -9.89 9.59 6.98
N GLU A 11 -8.60 9.63 7.37
CA GLU A 11 -7.50 9.42 6.44
C GLU A 11 -7.40 7.98 5.95
N LEU A 12 -7.76 7.01 6.79
CA LEU A 12 -7.86 5.61 6.40
C LEU A 12 -8.99 5.41 5.38
N ALA A 13 -10.15 6.03 5.59
CA ALA A 13 -11.25 5.99 4.63
C ALA A 13 -10.87 6.68 3.31
N ALA A 14 -10.15 7.79 3.36
CA ALA A 14 -9.63 8.45 2.16
C ALA A 14 -8.60 7.57 1.43
N THR A 15 -7.75 6.86 2.17
CA THR A 15 -6.75 5.92 1.61
C THR A 15 -7.43 4.74 0.93
N LYS A 16 -8.47 4.15 1.54
CA LYS A 16 -9.32 3.11 0.93
C LYS A 16 -9.90 3.53 -0.41
N ARG A 17 -10.55 4.70 -0.45
CA ARG A 17 -11.13 5.24 -1.70
C ARG A 17 -10.08 5.45 -2.78
N ARG A 18 -8.88 5.93 -2.42
CA ARG A 18 -7.76 6.10 -3.37
C ARG A 18 -7.27 4.76 -3.91
N ARG A 19 -7.19 3.72 -3.05
CA ARG A 19 -6.85 2.36 -3.47
C ARG A 19 -7.86 1.82 -4.47
N GLU A 20 -9.15 1.90 -4.16
CA GLU A 20 -10.22 1.43 -5.06
C GLU A 20 -10.19 2.13 -6.42
N ALA A 21 -10.01 3.46 -6.42
CA ALA A 21 -9.87 4.23 -7.66
C ALA A 21 -8.61 3.85 -8.44
N GLY A 22 -7.49 3.59 -7.75
CA GLY A 22 -6.25 3.12 -8.36
C GLY A 22 -6.40 1.73 -8.98
N GLU A 23 -7.02 0.78 -8.28
CA GLU A 23 -7.30 -0.56 -8.80
C GLU A 23 -8.22 -0.50 -10.04
N ALA A 24 -9.24 0.35 -10.01
CA ALA A 24 -10.11 0.57 -11.17
C ALA A 24 -9.35 1.17 -12.37
N SER A 25 -8.46 2.15 -12.11
CA SER A 25 -7.63 2.74 -13.17
C SER A 25 -6.69 1.72 -13.79
N LEU A 26 -6.01 0.90 -12.98
CA LEU A 26 -5.12 -0.17 -13.45
C LEU A 26 -5.89 -1.22 -14.26
N ALA A 27 -7.10 -1.58 -13.81
CA ALA A 27 -7.96 -2.54 -14.51
C ALA A 27 -8.36 -2.05 -15.91
N CYS A 28 -8.58 -0.75 -16.11
CA CYS A 28 -8.81 -0.17 -17.44
C CYS A 28 -7.62 -0.36 -18.40
N GLU A 29 -6.41 -0.50 -17.86
CA GLU A 29 -5.18 -0.78 -18.62
C GLU A 29 -4.86 -2.29 -18.69
N GLY A 30 -5.75 -3.15 -18.16
CA GLY A 30 -5.55 -4.60 -18.09
C GLY A 30 -4.52 -5.04 -17.06
N ILE A 31 -4.13 -4.15 -16.14
CA ILE A 31 -3.18 -4.42 -15.05
C ILE A 31 -3.96 -4.77 -13.79
N TYR A 32 -3.58 -5.87 -13.15
CA TYR A 32 -4.22 -6.32 -11.92
C TYR A 32 -3.17 -6.57 -10.84
N LEU A 33 -3.42 -6.06 -9.64
CA LEU A 33 -2.60 -6.38 -8.48
C LEU A 33 -2.73 -7.88 -8.16
N SER A 34 -1.60 -8.53 -7.90
CA SER A 34 -1.57 -9.90 -7.40
C SER A 34 -2.17 -10.00 -6.00
N ALA A 35 -2.54 -11.21 -5.58
CA ALA A 35 -3.06 -11.45 -4.23
C ALA A 35 -2.07 -11.01 -3.13
N GLU A 36 -0.77 -11.15 -3.40
CA GLU A 36 0.31 -10.77 -2.49
C GLU A 36 0.43 -9.23 -2.36
N GLU A 37 0.33 -8.51 -3.48
CA GLU A 37 0.31 -7.04 -3.47
C GLU A 37 -0.94 -6.51 -2.75
N LYS A 38 -2.11 -7.12 -2.98
CA LYS A 38 -3.34 -6.76 -2.25
C LYS A 38 -3.19 -6.98 -0.75
N ALA A 39 -2.65 -8.13 -0.34
CA ALA A 39 -2.40 -8.44 1.06
C ALA A 39 -1.45 -7.43 1.72
N LEU A 40 -0.48 -6.89 0.98
CA LEU A 40 0.41 -5.84 1.47
C LEU A 40 -0.36 -4.54 1.77
N PHE A 41 -1.27 -4.13 0.88
CA PHE A 41 -2.12 -2.96 1.11
C PHE A 41 -3.11 -3.17 2.26
N ASP A 42 -3.75 -4.34 2.34
CA ASP A 42 -4.64 -4.69 3.46
C ASP A 42 -3.92 -4.62 4.82
N ARG A 43 -2.66 -5.07 4.85
CA ARG A 43 -1.80 -4.95 6.03
C ARG A 43 -1.53 -3.48 6.39
N PHE A 44 -1.20 -2.64 5.42
CA PHE A 44 -0.94 -1.21 5.67
C PHE A 44 -2.16 -0.48 6.22
N GLU A 45 -3.35 -0.84 5.75
CA GLU A 45 -4.61 -0.32 6.25
C GLU A 45 -4.88 -0.76 7.70
N ALA A 46 -4.62 -2.04 8.01
CA ALA A 46 -4.76 -2.57 9.38
C ALA A 46 -3.77 -1.92 10.36
N GLU A 47 -2.54 -1.67 9.92
CA GLU A 47 -1.49 -0.99 10.70
C GLU A 47 -1.62 0.54 10.71
N ARG A 48 -2.61 1.10 9.97
CA ARG A 48 -2.84 2.55 9.81
C ARG A 48 -1.59 3.32 9.41
N LEU A 49 -0.81 2.74 8.51
CA LEU A 49 0.49 3.30 8.15
C LEU A 49 0.35 4.54 7.27
N PRO A 50 1.14 5.59 7.53
CA PRO A 50 1.19 6.74 6.64
C PRO A 50 1.82 6.35 5.29
N PRO A 51 1.50 7.09 4.22
CA PRO A 51 1.96 6.77 2.87
C PRO A 51 3.49 6.69 2.72
N ASP A 52 4.23 7.51 3.47
CA ASP A 52 5.70 7.44 3.49
C ASP A 52 6.23 6.11 4.05
N GLU A 53 5.58 5.57 5.07
CA GLU A 53 5.98 4.29 5.66
C GLU A 53 5.55 3.12 4.78
N CYS A 54 4.35 3.17 4.20
CA CYS A 54 3.92 2.23 3.15
C CYS A 54 4.95 2.19 2.02
N ARG A 55 5.38 3.36 1.53
CA ARG A 55 6.40 3.47 0.47
C ARG A 55 7.72 2.82 0.87
N ARG A 56 8.19 3.06 2.10
CA ARG A 56 9.43 2.42 2.62
C ARG A 56 9.29 0.90 2.64
N GLN A 57 8.17 0.38 3.13
CA GLN A 57 7.93 -1.06 3.20
C GLN A 57 7.81 -1.70 1.81
N ILE A 58 7.13 -1.06 0.85
CA ILE A 58 7.07 -1.51 -0.54
C ILE A 58 8.49 -1.56 -1.15
N ILE A 59 9.30 -0.52 -0.94
CA ILE A 59 10.68 -0.50 -1.45
C ILE A 59 11.51 -1.63 -0.84
N ALA A 60 11.40 -1.85 0.48
CA ALA A 60 12.09 -2.94 1.15
C ALA A 60 11.64 -4.31 0.61
N TYR A 61 10.33 -4.48 0.40
CA TYR A 61 9.74 -5.68 -0.19
C TYR A 61 10.28 -5.98 -1.60
N VAL A 62 10.27 -4.98 -2.48
CA VAL A 62 10.79 -5.11 -3.86
C VAL A 62 12.29 -5.41 -3.85
N ARG A 63 13.06 -4.79 -2.95
CA ARG A 63 14.49 -5.08 -2.78
C ARG A 63 14.75 -6.51 -2.33
N ALA A 64 13.96 -7.01 -1.38
CA ALA A 64 14.06 -8.39 -0.92
C ALA A 64 13.78 -9.38 -2.06
N LYS A 65 12.67 -9.21 -2.79
CA LYS A 65 12.35 -10.07 -3.95
C LYS A 65 13.42 -10.05 -5.04
N ARG A 66 14.11 -8.92 -5.26
CA ARG A 66 15.23 -8.84 -6.22
C ARG A 66 16.51 -9.50 -5.73
N ALA A 67 16.71 -9.65 -4.42
CA ALA A 67 17.88 -10.30 -3.86
C ALA A 67 17.74 -11.84 -3.82
N GLU A 68 16.51 -12.35 -3.92
CA GLU A 68 16.20 -13.78 -3.95
C GLU A 68 16.29 -14.41 -5.36
N GLY A 69 16.40 -13.60 -6.42
CA GLY A 69 16.56 -14.04 -7.82
C GLY A 69 17.97 -13.82 -8.33
#